data_AF-A0A7C5XD84-F1
#
_entry.id   AF-A0A7C5XD84-F1
#
_cell.length_a   1.000
_cell.length_b   1.000
_cell.length_c   1.000
_cell.angle_alpha   90.00
_cell.angle_beta   90.00
_cell.angle_gamma   90.00
#
_symmetry.space_group_name_H-M   'P 1'
#
loop_
_entity.id
_entity.type
_entity.pdbx_description
1 polymer ?
#
loop_
_entity_poly.entity_id
_entity_poly.type
_entity_poly.pdbx_seq_one_letter_code
_entity_poly.pdbx_strand_id
1 'polypeptide(L)'
;MHRIRCLTASAMGRFKINGPPRIGKGPMSQENNLETRDEASLPRPTQAGRIEQCQETIKEARRCLGNNDKDCVMRKIEELVKADCHNGNAVGREIADKVRDVVHELWLMSDNERRCELLKILKELGITKKWVRNAVRTSPRYLNEYLLIRCRISWENRTTRYEVIKNAEDVLRRIGWDEIRMCEELWRFVGVDVNVFRRYGIEPCAWLSDLELLGDLRRPYWFGMAETDLTIMIRGGSIRLALSTTNTIDAVFFVKLLDTVKVSLVIGWKRTNLPAIKYADKLISLDYYVNLSTDKWSWPIELSADELERIIKGFTDEELAEFVGGAIDGDGSVRYVESVYVGIMVCKNCPKRAILDVLKEVIAKRFGIIGDIYHYESEDALEFHGENAVKLLRRVAKYMHHPLRRLRAELILALYDGRISLEEIERLYEQTEYERGAPDVKRNHGLEALVKAAPQTHTHGVWVGLSD
;
A
#
# COMPACT_ATOMS: atom_id res chain seq x y z
N MET A 1 -41.02 -27.75 -7.97
CA MET A 1 -40.45 -28.66 -6.94
C MET A 1 -38.95 -28.80 -7.15
N HIS A 2 -38.16 -27.91 -6.57
CA HIS A 2 -36.76 -28.13 -6.20
C HIS A 2 -36.52 -27.27 -4.96
N ARG A 3 -36.46 -27.92 -3.79
CA ARG A 3 -36.26 -27.29 -2.49
C ARG A 3 -34.76 -27.06 -2.30
N ILE A 4 -34.29 -25.84 -2.49
CA ILE A 4 -32.95 -25.43 -2.05
C ILE A 4 -33.09 -24.95 -0.60
N ARG A 5 -32.60 -25.76 0.32
CA ARG A 5 -32.47 -25.41 1.74
C ARG A 5 -31.28 -24.47 1.89
N CYS A 6 -31.52 -23.17 1.97
CA CYS A 6 -30.53 -22.20 2.44
C CYS A 6 -30.64 -22.07 3.96
N LEU A 7 -29.75 -22.78 4.67
CA LEU A 7 -29.46 -22.50 6.07
C LEU A 7 -28.43 -21.36 6.13
N THR A 8 -28.76 -20.34 6.90
CA THR A 8 -27.93 -19.21 7.30
C THR A 8 -26.66 -19.68 8.01
N ALA A 9 -25.49 -19.24 7.53
CA ALA A 9 -24.21 -19.41 8.22
C ALA A 9 -23.33 -18.17 7.96
N SER A 10 -23.34 -17.25 8.92
CA SER A 10 -22.39 -16.13 9.04
C SER A 10 -21.00 -16.63 9.47
N ALA A 11 -19.99 -15.82 9.17
CA ALA A 11 -18.56 -15.94 9.44
C ALA A 11 -18.13 -16.95 10.54
N MET A 12 -17.26 -17.90 10.17
CA MET A 12 -16.66 -18.90 11.06
C MET A 12 -15.14 -18.93 10.98
N GLY A 13 -14.47 -18.91 12.15
CA GLY A 13 -13.13 -19.48 12.39
C GLY A 13 -12.11 -18.49 12.99
N ARG A 14 -11.99 -18.26 14.32
CA ARG A 14 -11.54 -19.09 15.47
C ARG A 14 -10.01 -19.35 15.61
N PHE A 15 -9.54 -19.11 16.85
CA PHE A 15 -8.18 -19.23 17.40
C PHE A 15 -7.89 -20.62 18.04
N LYS A 16 -6.62 -21.08 17.98
CA LYS A 16 -5.72 -21.58 19.08
C LYS A 16 -4.69 -22.65 18.66
N ILE A 17 -3.43 -22.24 18.88
CA ILE A 17 -2.08 -22.83 19.10
C ILE A 17 -1.97 -24.32 19.51
N ASN A 18 -1.07 -25.06 18.83
CA ASN A 18 -0.04 -25.98 19.36
C ASN A 18 1.04 -26.23 18.26
N GLY A 19 2.34 -26.13 18.60
CA GLY A 19 3.48 -26.18 17.65
C GLY A 19 4.05 -27.59 17.35
N PRO A 20 5.33 -27.70 16.88
CA PRO A 20 5.80 -27.94 15.50
C PRO A 20 6.51 -29.32 15.32
N PRO A 21 7.09 -29.76 14.14
CA PRO A 21 8.40 -29.30 13.56
C PRO A 21 8.48 -29.32 11.99
N ARG A 22 9.18 -28.41 11.29
CA ARG A 22 10.62 -28.30 10.86
C ARG A 22 11.23 -29.46 10.04
N ILE A 23 11.87 -29.06 8.91
CA ILE A 23 12.72 -29.77 7.91
C ILE A 23 11.94 -30.30 6.69
N GLY A 24 12.30 -30.09 5.41
CA GLY A 24 13.41 -29.43 4.72
C GLY A 24 13.33 -29.77 3.21
N LYS A 25 13.80 -28.92 2.29
CA LYS A 25 14.01 -29.29 0.87
C LYS A 25 15.21 -28.55 0.27
N GLY A 26 16.08 -29.33 -0.39
CA GLY A 26 17.33 -28.93 -1.03
C GLY A 26 17.17 -28.27 -2.41
N PRO A 27 18.28 -28.00 -3.12
CA PRO A 27 18.34 -27.05 -4.23
C PRO A 27 18.00 -27.66 -5.59
N MET A 28 17.41 -26.84 -6.46
CA MET A 28 17.12 -27.12 -7.88
C MET A 28 18.23 -26.54 -8.78
N SER A 29 18.70 -27.35 -9.73
CA SER A 29 19.67 -27.00 -10.78
C SER A 29 19.02 -26.18 -11.91
N GLN A 30 19.73 -25.19 -12.45
CA GLN A 30 19.37 -24.50 -13.71
C GLN A 30 20.30 -24.97 -14.84
N GLU A 31 19.69 -25.41 -15.95
CA GLU A 31 20.36 -25.67 -17.23
C GLU A 31 20.46 -24.37 -18.04
N ASN A 32 21.62 -24.19 -18.68
CA ASN A 32 22.00 -23.05 -19.50
C ASN A 32 21.50 -23.24 -20.94
N ASN A 33 20.81 -22.25 -21.50
CA ASN A 33 20.62 -22.11 -22.95
C ASN A 33 21.40 -20.89 -23.44
N LEU A 34 22.46 -21.15 -24.20
CA LEU A 34 23.31 -20.20 -24.91
C LEU A 34 22.79 -20.08 -26.35
N GLU A 35 22.37 -18.87 -26.75
CA GLU A 35 22.36 -18.47 -28.15
C GLU A 35 23.14 -17.16 -28.31
N THR A 36 24.06 -17.21 -29.27
CA THR A 36 25.13 -16.28 -29.60
C THR A 36 24.61 -15.03 -30.33
N ARG A 37 25.10 -13.85 -29.92
CA ARG A 37 25.18 -12.65 -30.77
C ARG A 37 26.59 -12.07 -30.69
N ASP A 38 27.28 -12.16 -31.82
CA ASP A 38 28.59 -11.59 -32.07
C ASP A 38 28.48 -10.08 -32.37
N GLU A 39 28.95 -9.26 -31.43
CA GLU A 39 29.59 -7.97 -31.73
C GLU A 39 30.84 -7.90 -30.87
N ALA A 40 32.01 -7.90 -31.53
CA ALA A 40 33.33 -7.95 -30.93
C ALA A 40 33.61 -6.70 -30.09
N SER A 41 33.18 -6.73 -28.84
CA SER A 41 33.77 -5.98 -27.74
C SER A 41 35.09 -6.64 -27.38
N LEU A 42 36.16 -5.86 -27.14
CA LEU A 42 37.37 -6.36 -26.49
C LEU A 42 36.98 -7.26 -25.30
N PRO A 43 37.58 -8.45 -25.12
CA PRO A 43 37.14 -9.39 -24.10
C PRO A 43 37.21 -8.72 -22.73
N ARG A 44 36.03 -8.43 -22.16
CA ARG A 44 35.94 -7.99 -20.77
C ARG A 44 36.55 -9.11 -19.93
N PRO A 45 37.44 -8.81 -18.97
CA PRO A 45 38.02 -9.85 -18.14
C PRO A 45 36.90 -10.67 -17.50
N THR A 46 37.07 -12.00 -17.52
CA THR A 46 36.21 -12.92 -16.78
C THR A 46 36.15 -12.50 -15.32
N GLN A 47 35.10 -12.87 -14.59
CA GLN A 47 34.98 -12.51 -13.17
C GLN A 47 36.24 -12.92 -12.37
N ALA A 48 36.82 -14.09 -12.68
CA ALA A 48 38.10 -14.54 -12.13
C ALA A 48 39.28 -13.62 -12.51
N GLY A 49 39.43 -13.28 -13.80
CA GLY A 49 40.49 -12.37 -14.25
C GLY A 49 40.38 -10.96 -13.63
N ARG A 50 39.16 -10.46 -13.41
CA ARG A 50 38.92 -9.19 -12.72
C ARG A 50 39.30 -9.27 -11.24
N ILE A 51 38.98 -10.37 -10.58
CA ILE A 51 39.35 -10.62 -9.19
C ILE A 51 40.88 -10.60 -9.01
N GLU A 52 41.60 -11.30 -9.88
CA GLU A 52 43.07 -11.34 -9.86
C GLU A 52 43.67 -9.94 -10.08
N GLN A 53 43.18 -9.22 -11.08
CA GLN A 53 43.59 -7.84 -11.35
C GLN A 53 43.35 -6.93 -10.12
N CYS A 54 42.15 -6.98 -9.53
CA CYS A 54 41.82 -6.19 -8.35
C CYS A 54 42.74 -6.53 -7.17
N GLN A 55 43.02 -7.81 -6.94
CA GLN A 55 43.91 -8.24 -5.85
C GLN A 55 45.33 -7.72 -6.05
N GLU A 56 45.86 -7.77 -7.27
CA GLU A 56 47.22 -7.29 -7.54
C GLU A 56 47.31 -5.77 -7.39
N THR A 57 46.35 -5.02 -7.93
CA THR A 57 46.30 -3.56 -7.74
C THR A 57 46.11 -3.16 -6.27
N ILE A 58 45.36 -3.94 -5.47
CA ILE A 58 45.28 -3.73 -4.00
C ILE A 58 46.64 -3.96 -3.33
N LYS A 59 47.39 -5.00 -3.70
CA LYS A 59 48.73 -5.25 -3.13
C LYS A 59 49.67 -4.09 -3.44
N GLU A 60 49.65 -3.58 -4.67
CA GLU A 60 50.43 -2.40 -5.07
C GLU A 60 50.01 -1.16 -4.29
N ALA A 61 48.71 -0.92 -4.13
CA ALA A 61 48.20 0.19 -3.31
C ALA A 61 48.68 0.09 -1.86
N ARG A 62 48.69 -1.12 -1.28
CA ARG A 62 49.20 -1.37 0.08
C ARG A 62 50.71 -1.17 0.21
N ARG A 63 51.50 -1.53 -0.82
CA ARG A 63 52.94 -1.21 -0.85
C ARG A 63 53.16 0.29 -0.85
N CYS A 64 52.37 1.03 -1.63
CA CYS A 64 52.46 2.49 -1.67
C CYS A 64 52.04 3.15 -0.34
N LEU A 65 51.01 2.62 0.33
CA LEU A 65 50.66 3.02 1.70
C LEU A 65 51.82 2.79 2.68
N GLY A 66 52.46 1.61 2.63
CA GLY A 66 53.62 1.28 3.47
C GLY A 66 54.83 2.20 3.24
N ASN A 67 54.99 2.72 2.02
CA ASN A 67 56.04 3.68 1.66
C ASN A 67 55.64 5.15 1.90
N ASN A 68 54.44 5.40 2.44
CA ASN A 68 53.85 6.74 2.60
C ASN A 68 53.78 7.55 1.28
N ASP A 69 53.71 6.87 0.14
CA ASP A 69 53.61 7.47 -1.20
C ASP A 69 52.14 7.72 -1.55
N LYS A 70 51.63 8.88 -1.10
CA LYS A 70 50.22 9.26 -1.27
C LYS A 70 49.83 9.47 -2.73
N ASP A 71 50.75 9.85 -3.61
CA ASP A 71 50.50 10.01 -5.06
C ASP A 71 50.31 8.65 -5.71
N CYS A 72 51.15 7.68 -5.38
CA CYS A 72 50.96 6.32 -5.84
C CYS A 72 49.61 5.74 -5.40
N VAL A 73 49.23 5.91 -4.12
CA VAL A 73 47.96 5.33 -3.62
C VAL A 73 46.75 5.95 -4.31
N MET A 74 46.74 7.26 -4.55
CA MET A 74 45.67 7.95 -5.28
C MET A 74 45.48 7.37 -6.69
N ARG A 75 46.58 7.21 -7.43
CA ARG A 75 46.56 6.59 -8.77
C ARG A 75 46.03 5.14 -8.72
N LYS A 76 46.44 4.36 -7.71
CA LYS A 76 45.96 2.97 -7.55
C LYS A 76 44.48 2.90 -7.17
N ILE A 77 43.96 3.85 -6.37
CA ILE A 77 42.53 3.95 -6.08
C ILE A 77 41.74 4.25 -7.35
N GLU A 78 42.23 5.16 -8.20
CA GLU A 78 41.60 5.46 -9.49
C GLU A 78 41.56 4.22 -10.40
N GLU A 79 42.66 3.47 -10.50
CA GLU A 79 42.72 2.19 -11.24
C GLU A 79 41.71 1.16 -10.68
N LEU A 80 41.64 0.99 -9.36
CA LEU A 80 40.70 0.08 -8.69
C LEU A 80 39.24 0.45 -8.94
N VAL A 81 38.93 1.75 -8.94
CA VAL A 81 37.56 2.23 -9.20
C VAL A 81 37.20 2.01 -10.67
N LYS A 82 38.08 2.36 -11.62
CA LYS A 82 37.87 2.15 -13.06
C LYS A 82 37.72 0.67 -13.43
N ALA A 83 38.32 -0.24 -12.66
CA ALA A 83 38.20 -1.68 -12.83
C ALA A 83 36.99 -2.31 -12.09
N ASP A 84 36.08 -1.50 -11.52
CA ASP A 84 34.92 -1.94 -10.72
C ASP A 84 35.25 -2.76 -9.47
N CYS A 85 36.49 -2.70 -8.97
CA CYS A 85 36.92 -3.44 -7.77
C CYS A 85 36.20 -2.99 -6.49
N HIS A 86 35.57 -1.82 -6.50
CA HIS A 86 34.80 -1.26 -5.40
C HIS A 86 33.37 -1.83 -5.30
N ASN A 87 32.91 -2.57 -6.33
CA ASN A 87 31.55 -3.10 -6.45
C ASN A 87 31.50 -4.57 -6.01
N GLY A 88 30.90 -4.83 -4.84
CA GLY A 88 30.80 -6.18 -4.28
C GLY A 88 30.01 -7.18 -5.15
N ASN A 89 29.13 -6.72 -6.04
CA ASN A 89 28.43 -7.60 -6.99
C ASN A 89 29.35 -8.06 -8.13
N ALA A 90 30.37 -7.27 -8.46
CA ALA A 90 31.29 -7.56 -9.56
C ALA A 90 32.45 -8.47 -9.11
N VAL A 91 32.99 -8.24 -7.90
CA VAL A 91 34.22 -8.90 -7.43
C VAL A 91 34.08 -9.61 -6.08
N GLY A 92 32.87 -9.65 -5.52
CA GLY A 92 32.63 -10.19 -4.19
C GLY A 92 32.93 -9.18 -3.08
N ARG A 93 32.27 -9.37 -1.93
CA ARG A 93 32.32 -8.44 -0.79
C ARG A 93 33.74 -8.29 -0.24
N GLU A 94 34.49 -9.37 -0.12
CA GLU A 94 35.83 -9.34 0.48
C GLU A 94 36.79 -8.39 -0.25
N ILE A 95 36.79 -8.42 -1.59
CA ILE A 95 37.67 -7.58 -2.40
C ILE A 95 37.22 -6.12 -2.36
N ALA A 96 35.91 -5.88 -2.48
CA ALA A 96 35.35 -4.54 -2.36
C ALA A 96 35.64 -3.92 -0.97
N ASP A 97 35.67 -4.74 0.09
CA ASP A 97 36.01 -4.30 1.45
C ASP A 97 37.49 -3.93 1.56
N LYS A 98 38.39 -4.68 0.92
CA LYS A 98 39.82 -4.33 0.85
C LYS A 98 40.07 -3.01 0.11
N VAL A 99 39.31 -2.71 -0.95
CA VAL A 99 39.38 -1.39 -1.63
C VAL A 99 38.94 -0.28 -0.68
N ARG A 100 37.90 -0.51 0.13
CA ARG A 100 37.47 0.45 1.15
C ARG A 100 38.54 0.69 2.21
N ASP A 101 39.25 -0.36 2.62
CA ASP A 101 40.35 -0.23 3.60
C ASP A 101 41.49 0.62 3.04
N VAL A 102 41.90 0.42 1.78
CA VAL A 102 42.93 1.24 1.13
C VAL A 102 42.53 2.73 1.11
N VAL A 103 41.27 3.03 0.76
CA VAL A 103 40.74 4.41 0.78
C VAL A 103 40.72 4.97 2.21
N HIS A 104 40.37 4.16 3.20
CA HIS A 104 40.33 4.56 4.60
C HIS A 104 41.72 4.89 5.15
N GLU A 105 42.71 4.04 4.88
CA GLU A 105 44.09 4.24 5.33
C GLU A 105 44.69 5.51 4.71
N LEU A 106 44.49 5.73 3.39
CA LEU A 106 44.89 6.98 2.75
C LEU A 106 44.20 8.18 3.38
N TRP A 107 42.91 8.07 3.70
CA TRP A 107 42.14 9.14 4.34
C TRP A 107 42.70 9.56 5.70
N LEU A 108 43.11 8.59 6.52
CA LEU A 108 43.68 8.84 7.84
C LEU A 108 45.04 9.53 7.75
N MET A 109 45.87 9.15 6.78
CA MET A 109 47.22 9.69 6.59
C MET A 109 47.25 11.04 5.85
N SER A 110 46.11 11.50 5.32
CA SER A 110 46.01 12.69 4.49
C SER A 110 45.57 13.92 5.29
N ASP A 111 46.07 15.10 4.89
CA ASP A 111 45.57 16.39 5.35
C ASP A 111 44.25 16.74 4.63
N ASN A 112 43.69 17.91 4.95
CA ASN A 112 42.40 18.31 4.38
C ASN A 112 42.47 18.62 2.88
N GLU A 113 43.60 19.12 2.36
CA GLU A 113 43.75 19.40 0.93
C GLU A 113 43.75 18.11 0.14
N ARG A 114 44.52 17.12 0.58
CA ARG A 114 44.59 15.81 -0.06
C ARG A 114 43.29 15.01 0.07
N ARG A 115 42.58 15.16 1.20
CA ARG A 115 41.22 14.62 1.34
C ARG A 115 40.25 15.26 0.33
N CYS A 116 40.37 16.55 0.05
CA CYS A 116 39.55 17.19 -0.99
C CYS A 116 39.83 16.63 -2.39
N GLU A 117 41.10 16.40 -2.74
CA GLU A 117 41.48 15.78 -4.02
C GLU A 117 40.88 14.37 -4.17
N LEU A 118 41.02 13.53 -3.14
CA LEU A 118 40.44 12.19 -3.11
C LEU A 118 38.93 12.22 -3.32
N LEU A 119 38.21 13.13 -2.64
CA LEU A 119 36.76 13.25 -2.79
C LEU A 119 36.35 13.71 -4.21
N LYS A 120 37.11 14.60 -4.85
CA LYS A 120 36.84 15.05 -6.22
C LYS A 120 37.00 13.90 -7.21
N ILE A 121 38.12 13.17 -7.12
CA ILE A 121 38.39 12.01 -7.99
C ILE A 121 37.31 10.94 -7.83
N LEU A 122 36.96 10.58 -6.59
CA LEU A 122 35.89 9.60 -6.36
C LEU A 122 34.54 10.06 -6.92
N LYS A 123 34.22 11.35 -6.82
CA LYS A 123 32.99 11.91 -7.40
C LYS A 123 33.02 11.83 -8.93
N GLU A 124 34.11 12.26 -9.56
CA GLU A 124 34.28 12.26 -11.02
C GLU A 124 34.21 10.84 -11.60
N LEU A 125 34.67 9.84 -10.85
CA LEU A 125 34.55 8.43 -11.20
C LEU A 125 33.18 7.82 -10.89
N GLY A 126 32.18 8.62 -10.51
CA GLY A 126 30.80 8.18 -10.30
C GLY A 126 30.55 7.41 -9.00
N ILE A 127 31.47 7.45 -8.04
CA ILE A 127 31.27 6.79 -6.75
C ILE A 127 30.14 7.47 -5.98
N THR A 128 29.29 6.69 -5.31
CA THR A 128 28.18 7.26 -4.53
C THR A 128 28.67 7.85 -3.21
N LYS A 129 28.05 8.95 -2.77
CA LYS A 129 28.29 9.56 -1.45
C LYS A 129 28.19 8.56 -0.31
N LYS A 130 27.25 7.61 -0.40
CA LYS A 130 27.06 6.54 0.60
C LYS A 130 28.27 5.61 0.65
N TRP A 131 28.81 5.22 -0.50
CA TRP A 131 30.01 4.38 -0.56
C TRP A 131 31.20 5.10 0.07
N VAL A 132 31.45 6.37 -0.31
CA VAL A 132 32.54 7.19 0.26
C VAL A 132 32.42 7.29 1.77
N ARG A 133 31.22 7.60 2.28
CA ARG A 133 30.95 7.67 3.73
C ARG A 133 31.33 6.37 4.44
N ASN A 134 31.01 5.23 3.84
CA ASN A 134 31.34 3.92 4.41
C ASN A 134 32.83 3.59 4.32
N ALA A 135 33.53 4.08 3.30
CA ALA A 135 34.96 3.89 3.12
C ALA A 135 35.78 4.74 4.10
N VAL A 136 35.48 6.04 4.24
CA VAL A 136 36.27 6.94 5.09
C VAL A 136 35.98 6.79 6.59
N ARG A 137 34.90 6.10 6.96
CA ARG A 137 34.49 5.80 8.35
C ARG A 137 34.48 7.01 9.29
N THR A 138 34.06 8.17 8.78
CA THR A 138 33.96 9.41 9.57
C THR A 138 32.51 9.76 9.91
N SER A 139 32.33 10.72 10.82
CA SER A 139 30.99 11.15 11.19
C SER A 139 30.28 11.81 10.00
N PRO A 140 28.97 11.53 9.78
CA PRO A 140 28.20 12.17 8.72
C PRO A 140 28.26 13.70 8.79
N ARG A 141 28.31 14.25 10.00
CA ARG A 141 28.41 15.67 10.28
C ARG A 141 29.71 16.26 9.72
N TYR A 142 30.85 15.65 10.03
CA TYR A 142 32.16 16.13 9.58
C TYR A 142 32.31 16.05 8.06
N LEU A 143 31.82 14.97 7.43
CA LEU A 143 31.85 14.86 5.98
C LEU A 143 30.93 15.88 5.29
N ASN A 144 29.68 15.99 5.74
CA ASN A 144 28.65 16.81 5.07
C ASN A 144 28.76 18.31 5.38
N GLU A 145 28.86 18.66 6.66
CA GLU A 145 28.75 20.05 7.14
C GLU A 145 30.08 20.79 7.12
N TYR A 146 31.19 20.07 6.94
CA TYR A 146 32.52 20.67 6.96
C TYR A 146 33.33 20.36 5.69
N LEU A 147 33.67 19.09 5.44
CA LEU A 147 34.58 18.73 4.36
C LEU A 147 34.00 18.99 2.97
N LEU A 148 32.77 18.53 2.67
CA LEU A 148 32.19 18.75 1.34
C LEU A 148 32.02 20.24 1.01
N ILE A 149 31.65 21.06 2.00
CA ILE A 149 31.54 22.52 1.86
C ILE A 149 32.93 23.12 1.63
N ARG A 150 33.91 22.77 2.47
CA ARG A 150 35.30 23.25 2.36
C ARG A 150 35.91 22.90 1.00
N CYS A 151 35.71 21.67 0.54
CA CYS A 151 36.22 21.18 -0.74
C CYS A 151 35.43 21.67 -1.96
N ARG A 152 34.32 22.42 -1.75
CA ARG A 152 33.37 22.87 -2.78
C ARG A 152 32.82 21.72 -3.63
N ILE A 153 32.52 20.59 -3.01
CA ILE A 153 32.02 19.39 -3.68
C ILE A 153 30.51 19.30 -3.45
N SER A 154 29.74 19.55 -4.50
CA SER A 154 28.33 19.15 -4.56
C SER A 154 28.24 17.71 -5.03
N TRP A 155 27.84 16.79 -4.15
CA TRP A 155 27.52 15.41 -4.52
C TRP A 155 26.03 15.33 -4.81
N GLU A 156 25.63 14.82 -5.98
CA GLU A 156 24.22 14.58 -6.26
C GLU A 156 23.63 13.71 -5.15
N ASN A 157 22.65 14.26 -4.44
CA ASN A 157 21.75 13.44 -3.66
C ASN A 157 21.04 12.52 -4.67
N ARG A 158 20.83 11.24 -4.32
CA ARG A 158 19.93 10.38 -5.09
C ARG A 158 18.66 11.19 -5.38
N THR A 159 18.17 11.14 -6.63
CA THR A 159 16.82 11.59 -6.99
C THR A 159 15.88 11.18 -5.86
N THR A 160 15.22 12.17 -5.27
CA THR A 160 14.38 11.91 -4.12
C THR A 160 13.29 10.95 -4.57
N ARG A 161 12.86 10.02 -3.69
CA ARG A 161 11.83 9.04 -4.06
C ARG A 161 10.59 9.73 -4.62
N TYR A 162 10.22 10.89 -4.06
CA TYR A 162 9.16 11.74 -4.57
C TYR A 162 9.35 12.16 -6.03
N GLU A 163 10.55 12.58 -6.44
CA GLU A 163 10.84 12.92 -7.84
C GLU A 163 10.75 11.69 -8.75
N VAL A 164 11.17 10.51 -8.29
CA VAL A 164 11.02 9.25 -9.05
C VAL A 164 9.55 8.89 -9.23
N ILE A 165 8.76 9.00 -8.16
CA ILE A 165 7.31 8.78 -8.13
C ILE A 165 6.62 9.71 -9.12
N LYS A 166 6.90 11.01 -9.02
CA LYS A 166 6.32 12.02 -9.90
C LYS A 166 6.67 11.75 -11.37
N ASN A 167 7.93 11.42 -11.66
CA ASN A 167 8.34 11.10 -13.03
C ASN A 167 7.63 9.84 -13.56
N ALA A 168 7.42 8.82 -12.73
CA ALA A 168 6.69 7.62 -13.11
C ALA A 168 5.19 7.92 -13.34
N GLU A 169 4.56 8.69 -12.46
CA GLU A 169 3.18 9.19 -12.65
C GLU A 169 3.05 10.00 -13.95
N ASP A 170 3.99 10.91 -14.23
CA ASP A 170 4.00 11.70 -15.46
C ASP A 170 4.11 10.80 -16.71
N VAL A 171 4.93 9.76 -16.66
CA VAL A 171 5.03 8.76 -17.76
C VAL A 171 3.72 7.98 -17.90
N LEU A 172 3.14 7.51 -16.80
CA LEU A 172 1.88 6.79 -16.79
C LEU A 172 0.73 7.64 -17.38
N ARG A 173 0.62 8.91 -16.96
CA ARG A 173 -0.35 9.84 -17.54
C ARG A 173 -0.12 10.05 -19.05
N ARG A 174 1.13 10.14 -19.51
CA ARG A 174 1.46 10.27 -20.95
C ARG A 174 1.06 9.05 -21.78
N ILE A 175 1.07 7.85 -21.21
CA ILE A 175 0.61 6.62 -21.90
C ILE A 175 -0.90 6.36 -21.71
N GLY A 176 -1.63 7.35 -21.19
CA GLY A 176 -3.07 7.28 -20.98
C GLY A 176 -3.47 6.39 -19.81
N TRP A 177 -2.65 6.32 -18.76
CA TRP A 177 -2.99 5.66 -17.50
C TRP A 177 -3.48 6.72 -16.50
N ASP A 178 -4.80 6.86 -16.41
CA ASP A 178 -5.50 7.75 -15.49
C ASP A 178 -6.31 6.95 -14.46
N GLU A 179 -7.01 7.67 -13.58
CA GLU A 179 -7.83 7.10 -12.52
C GLU A 179 -8.99 6.24 -13.07
N ILE A 180 -9.54 6.59 -14.23
CA ILE A 180 -10.60 5.80 -14.88
C ILE A 180 -10.03 4.48 -15.40
N ARG A 181 -8.90 4.50 -16.09
CA ARG A 181 -8.25 3.27 -16.57
C ARG A 181 -7.81 2.36 -15.43
N MET A 182 -7.31 2.93 -14.32
CA MET A 182 -7.03 2.18 -13.09
C MET A 182 -8.28 1.46 -12.56
N CYS A 183 -9.43 2.15 -12.54
CA CYS A 183 -10.70 1.56 -12.14
C CYS A 183 -11.16 0.45 -13.09
N GLU A 184 -11.07 0.66 -14.41
CA GLU A 184 -11.44 -0.36 -15.40
C GLU A 184 -10.56 -1.60 -15.32
N GLU A 185 -9.25 -1.44 -15.09
CA GLU A 185 -8.32 -2.56 -14.89
C GLU A 185 -8.59 -3.29 -13.57
N LEU A 186 -8.98 -2.58 -12.50
CA LEU A 186 -9.47 -3.22 -11.27
C LEU A 186 -10.70 -4.10 -11.58
N TRP A 187 -11.70 -3.56 -12.29
CA TRP A 187 -12.90 -4.32 -12.63
C TRP A 187 -12.61 -5.53 -13.50
N ARG A 188 -11.76 -5.35 -14.52
CA ARG A 188 -11.28 -6.44 -15.37
C ARG A 188 -10.58 -7.52 -14.56
N PHE A 189 -9.74 -7.14 -13.59
CA PHE A 189 -9.03 -8.10 -12.72
C PHE A 189 -10.00 -8.96 -11.90
N VAL A 190 -11.10 -8.37 -11.40
CA VAL A 190 -12.10 -9.10 -10.62
C VAL A 190 -13.23 -9.72 -11.44
N GLY A 191 -13.14 -9.70 -12.78
CA GLY A 191 -14.12 -10.31 -13.67
C GLY A 191 -15.44 -9.54 -13.82
N VAL A 192 -15.42 -8.23 -13.64
CA VAL A 192 -16.58 -7.34 -13.87
C VAL A 192 -16.42 -6.65 -15.24
N ASP A 193 -17.37 -6.85 -16.15
CA ASP A 193 -17.36 -6.19 -17.46
C ASP A 193 -18.05 -4.83 -17.38
N VAL A 194 -17.24 -3.77 -17.29
CA VAL A 194 -17.72 -2.38 -17.17
C VAL A 194 -18.62 -1.95 -18.34
N ASN A 195 -18.44 -2.51 -19.53
CA ASN A 195 -19.22 -2.11 -20.71
C ASN A 195 -20.65 -2.64 -20.64
N VAL A 196 -20.87 -3.78 -19.99
CA VAL A 196 -22.22 -4.32 -19.80
C VAL A 196 -23.02 -3.41 -18.87
N PHE A 197 -22.43 -2.94 -17.77
CA PHE A 197 -23.07 -1.99 -16.86
C PHE A 197 -23.40 -0.64 -17.53
N ARG A 198 -22.47 -0.10 -18.32
CA ARG A 198 -22.67 1.17 -19.05
C ARG A 198 -23.86 1.14 -20.02
N ARG A 199 -24.18 -0.03 -20.62
CA ARG A 199 -25.38 -0.18 -21.47
C ARG A 199 -26.69 0.10 -20.72
N TYR A 200 -26.70 -0.04 -19.41
CA TYR A 200 -27.85 0.26 -18.54
C TYR A 200 -27.72 1.62 -17.83
N GLY A 201 -26.79 2.46 -18.27
CA GLY A 201 -26.55 3.78 -17.68
C GLY A 201 -25.97 3.71 -16.26
N ILE A 202 -25.26 2.62 -15.93
CA ILE A 202 -24.53 2.48 -14.67
C ILE A 202 -23.05 2.71 -14.97
N GLU A 203 -22.45 3.72 -14.35
CA GLU A 203 -21.00 3.99 -14.50
C GLU A 203 -20.21 3.28 -13.39
N PRO A 204 -19.47 2.21 -13.68
CA PRO A 204 -18.78 1.42 -12.65
C PRO A 204 -17.64 2.16 -11.96
N CYS A 205 -17.13 3.25 -12.55
CA CYS A 205 -16.09 4.09 -11.95
C CYS A 205 -16.64 5.32 -11.21
N ALA A 206 -17.96 5.42 -11.02
CA ALA A 206 -18.61 6.53 -10.31
C ALA A 206 -18.21 6.65 -8.82
N TRP A 207 -17.54 5.66 -8.26
CA TRP A 207 -16.99 5.72 -6.90
C TRP A 207 -15.79 6.69 -6.78
N LEU A 208 -15.15 7.03 -7.90
CA LEU A 208 -14.09 8.04 -7.97
C LEU A 208 -14.63 9.48 -7.94
N SER A 209 -15.91 9.67 -8.26
CA SER A 209 -16.54 11.00 -8.26
C SER A 209 -16.48 11.61 -6.88
N ASP A 210 -16.17 12.91 -6.80
CA ASP A 210 -16.12 13.70 -5.56
C ASP A 210 -15.11 13.20 -4.51
N LEU A 211 -14.25 12.23 -4.85
CA LEU A 211 -13.27 11.66 -3.93
C LEU A 211 -12.25 12.73 -3.49
N GLU A 212 -11.92 13.68 -4.36
CA GLU A 212 -11.05 14.82 -4.06
C GLU A 212 -11.58 15.73 -2.95
N LEU A 213 -12.90 15.78 -2.76
CA LEU A 213 -13.51 16.57 -1.68
C LEU A 213 -13.22 15.96 -0.31
N LEU A 214 -12.89 14.66 -0.25
CA LEU A 214 -12.46 13.99 0.99
C LEU A 214 -11.05 14.40 1.44
N GLY A 215 -10.33 15.25 0.67
CA GLY A 215 -9.13 15.90 1.18
C GLY A 215 -9.40 16.78 2.41
N ASP A 216 -10.65 17.20 2.63
CA ASP A 216 -11.09 17.84 3.88
C ASP A 216 -11.52 16.78 4.90
N LEU A 217 -10.68 16.55 5.92
CA LEU A 217 -10.93 15.59 7.00
C LEU A 217 -12.11 15.97 7.90
N ARG A 218 -12.65 17.20 7.80
CA ARG A 218 -13.85 17.65 8.53
C ARG A 218 -15.15 17.13 7.93
N ARG A 219 -15.08 16.44 6.80
CA ARG A 219 -16.25 15.85 6.15
C ARG A 219 -16.82 14.68 6.95
N PRO A 220 -18.14 14.60 7.20
CA PRO A 220 -18.76 13.54 7.99
C PRO A 220 -18.46 12.11 7.51
N TYR A 221 -18.14 11.95 6.22
CA TYR A 221 -17.66 10.69 5.66
C TYR A 221 -16.52 10.07 6.48
N TRP A 222 -15.51 10.87 6.84
CA TRP A 222 -14.36 10.39 7.63
C TRP A 222 -14.74 9.93 9.02
N PHE A 223 -15.77 10.56 9.61
CA PHE A 223 -16.28 10.14 10.89
C PHE A 223 -17.03 8.80 10.78
N GLY A 224 -17.82 8.60 9.72
CA GLY A 224 -18.45 7.31 9.42
C GLY A 224 -17.42 6.18 9.25
N MET A 225 -16.33 6.45 8.53
CA MET A 225 -15.20 5.53 8.41
C MET A 225 -14.54 5.23 9.77
N ALA A 226 -14.30 6.26 10.61
CA ALA A 226 -13.68 6.12 11.94
C ALA A 226 -14.50 5.23 12.88
N GLU A 227 -15.82 5.37 12.86
CA GLU A 227 -16.73 4.59 13.70
C GLU A 227 -16.91 3.14 13.21
N THR A 228 -16.40 2.79 12.03
CA THR A 228 -16.52 1.44 11.44
C THR A 228 -15.15 0.80 11.25
N ASP A 229 -14.45 1.08 10.16
CA ASP A 229 -13.23 0.37 9.74
C ASP A 229 -11.92 1.15 10.00
N LEU A 230 -11.95 2.48 9.88
CA LEU A 230 -10.74 3.32 10.00
C LEU A 230 -10.18 3.28 11.43
N THR A 231 -8.93 2.84 11.56
CA THR A 231 -8.21 2.82 12.83
C THR A 231 -7.48 4.13 13.05
N ILE A 232 -7.67 4.72 14.22
CA ILE A 232 -7.00 5.97 14.62
C ILE A 232 -6.08 5.67 15.81
N MET A 233 -4.81 6.04 15.69
CA MET A 233 -3.81 5.85 16.75
C MET A 233 -3.07 7.15 17.04
N ILE A 234 -2.93 7.49 18.32
CA ILE A 234 -2.05 8.59 18.75
C ILE A 234 -0.64 8.04 18.94
N ARG A 235 0.35 8.55 18.19
CA ARG A 235 1.76 8.15 18.31
C ARG A 235 2.66 9.37 18.31
N GLY A 236 3.37 9.61 19.43
CA GLY A 236 4.49 10.55 19.51
C GLY A 236 4.15 11.98 19.02
N GLY A 237 2.97 12.50 19.38
CA GLY A 237 2.51 13.82 18.93
C GLY A 237 1.97 13.87 17.51
N SER A 238 1.62 12.71 16.93
CA SER A 238 0.95 12.58 15.62
C SER A 238 -0.27 11.68 15.72
N ILE A 239 -1.22 11.86 14.81
CA ILE A 239 -2.40 11.01 14.65
C ILE A 239 -2.17 10.14 13.42
N ARG A 240 -2.19 8.82 13.60
CA ARG A 240 -2.10 7.85 12.50
C ARG A 240 -3.49 7.36 12.13
N LEU A 241 -3.85 7.55 10.87
CA LEU A 241 -5.01 6.91 10.26
C LEU A 241 -4.54 5.65 9.55
N ALA A 242 -5.15 4.51 9.82
CA ALA A 242 -4.74 3.23 9.28
C ALA A 242 -5.92 2.36 8.81
N LEU A 243 -5.75 1.73 7.67
CA LEU A 243 -6.66 0.74 7.07
C LEU A 243 -5.86 -0.51 6.71
N SER A 244 -6.46 -1.69 6.86
CA SER A 244 -5.80 -2.96 6.55
C SER A 244 -6.74 -3.85 5.77
N THR A 245 -6.25 -4.52 4.73
CA THR A 245 -7.08 -5.43 3.95
C THR A 245 -6.28 -6.55 3.30
N THR A 246 -6.94 -7.69 3.09
CA THR A 246 -6.51 -8.72 2.13
C THR A 246 -7.36 -8.70 0.86
N ASN A 247 -8.45 -7.92 0.82
CA ASN A 247 -9.39 -7.82 -0.28
C ASN A 247 -8.77 -7.07 -1.47
N THR A 248 -9.10 -7.54 -2.66
CA THR A 248 -8.60 -7.03 -3.94
C THR A 248 -9.08 -5.61 -4.25
N ILE A 249 -10.34 -5.32 -3.94
CA ILE A 249 -11.00 -4.05 -4.23
C ILE A 249 -10.56 -3.01 -3.20
N ASP A 250 -10.56 -3.36 -1.92
CA ASP A 250 -10.10 -2.49 -0.83
C ASP A 250 -8.64 -2.08 -1.02
N ALA A 251 -7.80 -2.98 -1.54
CA ALA A 251 -6.39 -2.69 -1.78
C ALA A 251 -6.16 -1.51 -2.73
N VAL A 252 -7.07 -1.29 -3.69
CA VAL A 252 -7.04 -0.14 -4.59
C VAL A 252 -7.78 1.04 -3.99
N PHE A 253 -8.96 0.79 -3.41
CA PHE A 253 -9.79 1.82 -2.80
C PHE A 253 -9.07 2.56 -1.67
N PHE A 254 -8.44 1.85 -0.73
CA PHE A 254 -7.78 2.46 0.43
C PHE A 254 -6.60 3.34 0.04
N VAL A 255 -5.87 2.99 -1.03
CA VAL A 255 -4.83 3.87 -1.59
C VAL A 255 -5.46 5.17 -2.07
N LYS A 256 -6.50 5.08 -2.91
CA LYS A 256 -7.16 6.27 -3.46
C LYS A 256 -7.80 7.12 -2.38
N LEU A 257 -8.42 6.50 -1.38
CA LEU A 257 -9.05 7.20 -0.26
C LEU A 257 -8.02 7.96 0.59
N LEU A 258 -6.94 7.31 1.02
CA LEU A 258 -5.95 7.95 1.90
C LEU A 258 -5.03 8.94 1.16
N ASP A 259 -4.85 8.77 -0.15
CA ASP A 259 -4.11 9.71 -0.99
C ASP A 259 -4.80 11.08 -1.11
N THR A 260 -6.12 11.15 -0.91
CA THR A 260 -6.87 12.44 -0.90
C THR A 260 -6.35 13.42 0.15
N VAL A 261 -5.79 12.91 1.24
CA VAL A 261 -5.27 13.71 2.37
C VAL A 261 -3.90 14.34 2.05
N LYS A 262 -3.31 14.04 0.87
CA LYS A 262 -2.05 14.61 0.36
C LYS A 262 -0.89 14.56 1.36
N VAL A 263 -0.82 13.48 2.11
CA VAL A 263 0.24 13.18 3.08
C VAL A 263 1.01 11.93 2.64
N SER A 264 2.19 11.70 3.21
CA SER A 264 2.98 10.52 2.84
C SER A 264 2.29 9.23 3.27
N LEU A 265 1.67 8.54 2.30
CA LEU A 265 1.08 7.23 2.46
C LEU A 265 2.18 6.17 2.59
N VAL A 266 2.05 5.35 3.63
CA VAL A 266 2.89 4.18 3.82
C VAL A 266 2.07 2.93 3.58
N ILE A 267 2.63 2.05 2.75
CA ILE A 267 2.06 0.74 2.43
C ILE A 267 3.00 -0.31 3.01
N GLY A 268 2.54 -0.98 4.05
CA GLY A 268 3.16 -2.15 4.63
C GLY A 268 2.48 -3.42 4.13
N TRP A 269 3.15 -4.55 4.33
CA TRP A 269 2.48 -5.84 4.24
C TRP A 269 2.85 -6.72 5.41
N LYS A 270 1.87 -7.48 5.89
CA LYS A 270 2.06 -8.44 6.96
C LYS A 270 1.74 -9.83 6.44
N ARG A 271 2.66 -10.77 6.66
CA ARG A 271 2.33 -12.18 6.52
C ARG A 271 1.49 -12.58 7.72
N THR A 272 0.26 -12.94 7.46
CA THR A 272 -0.65 -13.42 8.49
C THR A 272 -0.73 -14.93 8.36
N ASN A 273 -0.27 -15.65 9.38
CA ASN A 273 -0.54 -17.08 9.53
C ASN A 273 -1.95 -17.21 10.11
N LEU A 274 -2.96 -17.01 9.27
CA LEU A 274 -4.36 -17.27 9.65
C LEU A 274 -4.66 -18.73 9.31
N PRO A 275 -4.84 -19.63 10.30
CA PRO A 275 -5.14 -21.05 10.05
C PRO A 275 -6.56 -21.28 9.47
N ALA A 276 -7.35 -20.22 9.31
CA ALA A 276 -8.80 -20.28 9.07
C ALA A 276 -9.20 -20.42 7.59
N ILE A 277 -8.29 -20.24 6.63
CA ILE A 277 -8.63 -20.30 5.20
C ILE A 277 -8.01 -21.55 4.58
N LYS A 278 -8.82 -22.59 4.37
CA LYS A 278 -8.43 -23.87 3.74
C LYS A 278 -7.73 -23.73 2.37
N TYR A 279 -7.86 -22.57 1.72
CA TYR A 279 -7.44 -22.32 0.35
C TYR A 279 -6.30 -21.30 0.22
N ALA A 280 -5.71 -20.83 1.33
CA ALA A 280 -4.57 -19.91 1.29
C ALA A 280 -3.61 -20.19 2.46
N ASP A 281 -2.51 -20.89 2.18
CA ASP A 281 -1.51 -21.27 3.20
C ASP A 281 -0.76 -20.08 3.81
N LYS A 282 -0.75 -18.92 3.13
CA LYS A 282 -0.15 -17.66 3.60
C LYS A 282 -0.94 -16.46 3.05
N LEU A 283 -1.55 -15.69 3.94
CA LEU A 283 -2.22 -14.45 3.58
C LEU A 283 -1.24 -13.27 3.71
N ILE A 284 -1.26 -12.38 2.73
CA ILE A 284 -0.57 -11.11 2.79
C ILE A 284 -1.63 -10.03 3.00
N SER A 285 -1.68 -9.47 4.20
CA SER A 285 -2.46 -8.25 4.47
C SER A 285 -1.67 -7.05 4.02
N LEU A 286 -2.34 -6.07 3.43
CA LEU A 286 -1.79 -4.76 3.11
C LEU A 286 -2.23 -3.78 4.19
N ASP A 287 -1.27 -3.09 4.78
CA ASP A 287 -1.50 -2.07 5.80
C ASP A 287 -1.21 -0.70 5.18
N TYR A 288 -2.22 0.16 5.15
CA TYR A 288 -2.13 1.52 4.66
C TYR A 288 -2.19 2.48 5.83
N TYR A 289 -1.25 3.40 5.94
CA TYR A 289 -1.35 4.44 6.94
C TYR A 289 -0.77 5.78 6.52
N VAL A 290 -1.35 6.84 7.07
CA VAL A 290 -0.85 8.20 7.00
C VAL A 290 -0.64 8.73 8.42
N ASN A 291 0.43 9.50 8.64
CA ASN A 291 0.63 10.21 9.91
C ASN A 291 0.29 11.69 9.69
N LEU A 292 -0.65 12.18 10.48
CA LEU A 292 -1.13 13.54 10.49
C LEU A 292 -0.56 14.28 11.72
N SER A 293 -0.41 15.59 11.60
CA SER A 293 -0.26 16.43 12.79
C SER A 293 -1.57 16.42 13.59
N THR A 294 -1.48 16.61 14.90
CA THR A 294 -2.62 16.46 15.82
C THR A 294 -3.77 17.44 15.55
N ASP A 295 -3.49 18.57 14.92
CA ASP A 295 -4.45 19.63 14.56
C ASP A 295 -5.25 19.32 13.28
N LYS A 296 -4.85 18.30 12.50
CA LYS A 296 -5.50 17.99 11.21
C LYS A 296 -6.73 17.11 11.33
N TRP A 297 -6.80 16.29 12.38
CA TRP A 297 -7.96 15.44 12.63
C TRP A 297 -8.98 16.21 13.46
N SER A 298 -10.19 16.38 12.95
CA SER A 298 -11.21 17.22 13.56
C SER A 298 -12.28 16.46 14.33
N TRP A 299 -12.31 15.13 14.22
CA TRP A 299 -13.27 14.30 14.92
C TRP A 299 -12.72 13.83 16.26
N PRO A 300 -13.55 13.65 17.28
CA PRO A 300 -13.12 13.02 18.52
C PRO A 300 -12.64 11.58 18.27
N ILE A 301 -11.63 11.14 19.02
CA ILE A 301 -11.03 9.80 18.89
C ILE A 301 -11.63 8.83 19.92
N GLU A 302 -11.88 9.33 21.13
CA GLU A 302 -12.57 8.61 22.19
C GLU A 302 -13.90 9.30 22.41
N LEU A 303 -15.00 8.56 22.24
CA LEU A 303 -16.37 9.06 22.37
C LEU A 303 -17.16 8.15 23.30
N SER A 304 -17.90 8.77 24.20
CA SER A 304 -19.06 8.11 24.81
C SER A 304 -20.21 8.00 23.80
N ALA A 305 -21.15 7.08 24.06
CA ALA A 305 -22.35 6.94 23.24
C ALA A 305 -23.16 8.24 23.17
N ASP A 306 -23.24 8.99 24.28
CA ASP A 306 -23.96 10.26 24.37
C ASP A 306 -23.30 11.36 23.52
N GLU A 307 -21.97 11.43 23.50
CA GLU A 307 -21.25 12.40 22.67
C GLU A 307 -21.39 12.09 21.19
N LEU A 308 -21.32 10.81 20.83
CA LEU A 308 -21.55 10.31 19.48
C LEU A 308 -22.97 10.69 19.01
N GLU A 309 -23.97 10.41 19.84
CA GLU A 309 -25.37 10.76 19.57
C GLU A 309 -25.55 12.27 19.39
N ARG A 310 -24.95 13.09 20.26
CA ARG A 310 -25.02 14.54 20.17
C ARG A 310 -24.44 15.07 18.87
N ILE A 311 -23.29 14.55 18.42
CA ILE A 311 -22.66 14.94 17.14
C ILE A 311 -23.58 14.57 15.98
N ILE A 312 -24.04 13.31 15.93
CA ILE A 312 -24.87 12.81 14.83
C ILE A 312 -26.23 13.52 14.77
N LYS A 313 -26.85 13.83 15.92
CA LYS A 313 -28.09 14.62 15.98
C LYS A 313 -27.89 16.07 15.51
N GLY A 314 -26.66 16.60 15.58
CA GLY A 314 -26.31 17.93 15.11
C GLY A 314 -26.13 18.06 13.59
N PHE A 315 -26.00 16.95 12.86
CA PHE A 315 -25.82 16.98 11.41
C PHE A 315 -27.05 17.51 10.66
N THR A 316 -26.85 18.07 9.47
CA THR A 316 -27.88 18.20 8.44
C THR A 316 -28.25 16.83 7.85
N ASP A 317 -29.32 16.76 7.04
CA ASP A 317 -29.72 15.49 6.42
C ASP A 317 -28.66 15.00 5.43
N GLU A 318 -27.99 15.93 4.73
CA GLU A 318 -26.88 15.68 3.83
C GLU A 318 -25.64 15.19 4.57
N GLU A 319 -25.25 15.84 5.67
CA GLU A 319 -24.12 15.41 6.50
C GLU A 319 -24.37 14.04 7.14
N LEU A 320 -25.60 13.76 7.56
CA LEU A 320 -25.97 12.43 8.05
C LEU A 320 -25.90 11.37 6.94
N ALA A 321 -26.39 11.67 5.74
CA ALA A 321 -26.30 10.76 4.61
C ALA A 321 -24.83 10.50 4.22
N GLU A 322 -23.98 11.51 4.30
CA GLU A 322 -22.55 11.41 4.06
C GLU A 322 -21.83 10.57 5.13
N PHE A 323 -22.15 10.78 6.41
CA PHE A 323 -21.68 9.95 7.51
C PHE A 323 -22.05 8.48 7.29
N VAL A 324 -23.31 8.20 6.95
CA VAL A 324 -23.78 6.83 6.69
C VAL A 324 -23.10 6.23 5.46
N GLY A 325 -22.82 7.03 4.42
CA GLY A 325 -22.02 6.60 3.27
C GLY A 325 -20.63 6.11 3.68
N GLY A 326 -19.92 6.88 4.51
CA GLY A 326 -18.62 6.49 5.07
C GLY A 326 -18.71 5.25 5.97
N ALA A 327 -19.76 5.14 6.79
CA ALA A 327 -19.96 3.95 7.63
C ALA A 327 -20.23 2.67 6.79
N ILE A 328 -20.97 2.79 5.69
CA ILE A 328 -21.19 1.67 4.77
C ILE A 328 -19.87 1.31 4.04
N ASP A 329 -19.05 2.29 3.72
CA ASP A 329 -17.77 2.09 3.02
C ASP A 329 -16.61 1.61 3.90
N GLY A 330 -16.74 1.72 5.23
CA GLY A 330 -15.88 1.00 6.16
C GLY A 330 -16.30 -0.46 6.24
N ASP A 331 -17.21 -0.77 7.15
CA ASP A 331 -17.64 -2.14 7.47
C ASP A 331 -19.11 -2.42 7.09
N GLY A 332 -19.57 -1.82 5.99
CA GLY A 332 -20.91 -2.07 5.48
C GLY A 332 -21.02 -3.22 4.47
N SER A 333 -22.25 -3.52 4.10
CA SER A 333 -22.59 -4.50 3.09
C SER A 333 -23.82 -4.07 2.31
N VAL A 334 -23.73 -4.09 0.98
CA VAL A 334 -24.86 -3.91 0.05
C VAL A 334 -25.07 -5.21 -0.70
N ARG A 335 -26.27 -5.79 -0.61
CA ARG A 335 -26.59 -7.07 -1.23
C ARG A 335 -27.99 -7.12 -1.87
N TYR A 336 -28.11 -8.03 -2.83
CA TYR A 336 -29.37 -8.45 -3.44
C TYR A 336 -29.44 -9.97 -3.36
N VAL A 337 -30.26 -10.51 -2.45
CA VAL A 337 -30.47 -11.95 -2.28
C VAL A 337 -31.96 -12.15 -2.06
N GLU A 338 -32.71 -12.37 -3.13
CA GLU A 338 -34.20 -12.38 -3.17
C GLU A 338 -34.86 -11.03 -2.80
N SER A 339 -34.18 -10.21 -2.00
CA SER A 339 -34.55 -8.85 -1.59
C SER A 339 -33.30 -7.99 -1.38
N VAL A 340 -33.48 -6.67 -1.32
CA VAL A 340 -32.41 -5.70 -1.09
C VAL A 340 -32.02 -5.66 0.38
N TYR A 341 -30.72 -5.62 0.62
CA TYR A 341 -30.10 -5.60 1.93
C TYR A 341 -29.01 -4.54 2.01
N VAL A 342 -29.06 -3.71 3.06
CA VAL A 342 -27.95 -2.83 3.45
C VAL A 342 -27.65 -3.04 4.92
N GLY A 343 -26.40 -3.35 5.25
CA GLY A 343 -25.96 -3.57 6.63
C GLY A 343 -24.75 -2.70 6.98
N ILE A 344 -24.66 -2.28 8.23
CA ILE A 344 -23.46 -1.70 8.86
C ILE A 344 -23.07 -2.62 10.00
N MET A 345 -21.89 -3.22 9.93
CA MET A 345 -21.40 -4.20 10.89
C MET A 345 -20.37 -3.57 11.81
N VAL A 346 -20.39 -3.94 13.09
CA VAL A 346 -19.37 -3.55 14.06
C VAL A 346 -19.06 -4.71 15.00
N CYS A 347 -17.86 -4.69 15.57
CA CYS A 347 -17.47 -5.66 16.58
C CYS A 347 -18.45 -5.69 17.77
N LYS A 348 -18.79 -6.88 18.24
CA LYS A 348 -19.79 -7.06 19.30
C LYS A 348 -19.35 -6.53 20.66
N ASN A 349 -18.09 -6.76 21.01
CA ASN A 349 -17.51 -6.41 22.31
C ASN A 349 -16.52 -5.26 22.18
N CYS A 350 -16.92 -4.16 21.54
CA CYS A 350 -16.07 -2.98 21.37
C CYS A 350 -16.87 -1.68 21.54
N PRO A 351 -16.22 -0.55 21.87
CA PRO A 351 -16.89 0.74 22.05
C PRO A 351 -17.72 1.17 20.83
N LYS A 352 -17.25 0.84 19.61
CA LYS A 352 -17.94 1.13 18.35
C LYS A 352 -19.35 0.53 18.28
N ARG A 353 -19.70 -0.47 19.10
CA ARG A 353 -21.06 -1.05 19.09
C ARG A 353 -22.16 -0.01 19.33
N ALA A 354 -21.90 1.02 20.14
CA ALA A 354 -22.88 2.05 20.44
C ALA A 354 -23.42 2.78 19.19
N ILE A 355 -22.66 2.83 18.09
CA ILE A 355 -23.07 3.50 16.86
C ILE A 355 -24.35 2.93 16.27
N LEU A 356 -24.60 1.62 16.39
CA LEU A 356 -25.76 1.00 15.75
C LEU A 356 -27.08 1.48 16.36
N ASP A 357 -27.13 1.65 17.69
CA ASP A 357 -28.34 2.10 18.37
C ASP A 357 -28.64 3.57 18.02
N VAL A 358 -27.59 4.40 18.01
CA VAL A 358 -27.68 5.81 17.61
C VAL A 358 -28.15 5.94 16.16
N LEU A 359 -27.52 5.20 15.23
CA LEU A 359 -27.89 5.23 13.82
C LEU A 359 -29.31 4.73 13.57
N LYS A 360 -29.72 3.64 14.24
CA LYS A 360 -31.09 3.12 14.16
C LYS A 360 -32.10 4.19 14.51
N GLU A 361 -31.91 4.90 15.62
CA GLU A 361 -32.82 5.95 16.08
C GLU A 361 -32.83 7.14 15.11
N VAL A 362 -31.66 7.68 14.78
CA VAL A 362 -31.55 8.93 14.01
C VAL A 362 -32.04 8.74 12.57
N ILE A 363 -31.68 7.63 11.92
CA ILE A 363 -32.14 7.30 10.56
C ILE A 363 -33.66 7.11 10.53
N ALA A 364 -34.24 6.43 11.52
CA ALA A 364 -35.68 6.27 11.62
C ALA A 364 -36.40 7.62 11.79
N LYS A 365 -35.91 8.47 12.69
CA LYS A 365 -36.52 9.79 12.98
C LYS A 365 -36.44 10.76 11.82
N ARG A 366 -35.29 10.83 11.15
CA ARG A 366 -35.03 11.87 10.14
C ARG A 366 -35.38 11.43 8.73
N PHE A 367 -35.09 10.17 8.39
CA PHE A 367 -35.32 9.66 7.05
C PHE A 367 -36.59 8.83 6.93
N GLY A 368 -37.23 8.46 8.04
CA GLY A 368 -38.39 7.56 8.03
C GLY A 368 -38.02 6.14 7.58
N ILE A 369 -36.77 5.74 7.77
CA ILE A 369 -36.22 4.45 7.32
C ILE A 369 -36.00 3.57 8.55
N ILE A 370 -36.67 2.44 8.58
CA ILE A 370 -36.61 1.52 9.72
C ILE A 370 -35.58 0.43 9.43
N GLY A 371 -34.65 0.25 10.37
CA GLY A 371 -33.68 -0.83 10.38
C GLY A 371 -33.71 -1.58 11.71
N ASP A 372 -33.20 -2.81 11.67
CA ASP A 372 -33.17 -3.71 12.82
C ASP A 372 -31.75 -4.13 13.15
N ILE A 373 -31.51 -4.38 14.44
CA ILE A 373 -30.21 -4.82 14.91
C ILE A 373 -30.22 -6.34 15.03
N TYR A 374 -29.26 -6.97 14.38
CA TYR A 374 -29.04 -8.39 14.40
C TYR A 374 -27.75 -8.70 15.17
N HIS A 375 -27.81 -9.75 15.98
CA HIS A 375 -26.70 -10.19 16.82
C HIS A 375 -26.11 -11.47 16.25
N TYR A 376 -24.92 -11.38 15.68
CA TYR A 376 -24.16 -12.54 15.19
C TYR A 376 -23.16 -13.01 16.25
N GLU A 377 -22.38 -14.06 15.94
CA GLU A 377 -21.44 -14.67 16.89
C GLU A 377 -20.33 -13.69 17.30
N SER A 378 -19.75 -12.97 16.35
CA SER A 378 -18.60 -12.07 16.54
C SER A 378 -18.90 -10.58 16.40
N GLU A 379 -20.05 -10.26 15.82
CA GLU A 379 -20.40 -8.92 15.37
C GLU A 379 -21.89 -8.67 15.57
N ASP A 380 -22.25 -7.40 15.65
CA ASP A 380 -23.64 -6.96 15.56
C ASP A 380 -23.77 -6.11 14.30
N ALA A 381 -24.96 -6.12 13.70
CA ALA A 381 -25.23 -5.39 12.46
C ALA A 381 -26.53 -4.60 12.57
N LEU A 382 -26.51 -3.34 12.13
CA LEU A 382 -27.72 -2.59 11.81
C LEU A 382 -28.08 -2.87 10.36
N GLU A 383 -29.23 -3.49 10.13
CA GLU A 383 -29.66 -3.98 8.83
C GLU A 383 -30.95 -3.32 8.37
N PHE A 384 -30.98 -2.94 7.10
CA PHE A 384 -32.12 -2.40 6.40
C PHE A 384 -32.49 -3.37 5.27
N HIS A 385 -33.78 -3.67 5.14
CA HIS A 385 -34.29 -4.65 4.19
C HIS A 385 -35.32 -4.03 3.25
N GLY A 386 -35.44 -4.57 2.04
CA GLY A 386 -36.47 -4.22 1.07
C GLY A 386 -36.57 -2.72 0.76
N GLU A 387 -37.77 -2.16 0.88
CA GLU A 387 -38.03 -0.74 0.56
C GLU A 387 -37.21 0.23 1.44
N ASN A 388 -36.97 -0.11 2.71
CA ASN A 388 -36.15 0.71 3.61
C ASN A 388 -34.71 0.77 3.14
N ALA A 389 -34.16 -0.37 2.69
CA ALA A 389 -32.82 -0.44 2.12
C ALA A 389 -32.71 0.43 0.85
N VAL A 390 -33.70 0.36 -0.04
CA VAL A 390 -33.74 1.18 -1.27
C VAL A 390 -33.85 2.68 -0.95
N LYS A 391 -34.71 3.05 0.00
CA LYS A 391 -34.81 4.45 0.49
C LYS A 391 -33.48 4.95 1.05
N LEU A 392 -32.75 4.08 1.75
CA LEU A 392 -31.43 4.42 2.28
C LEU A 392 -30.43 4.63 1.15
N LEU A 393 -30.33 3.67 0.21
CA LEU A 393 -29.43 3.76 -0.94
C LEU A 393 -29.67 5.04 -1.76
N ARG A 394 -30.93 5.42 -2.01
CA ARG A 394 -31.26 6.67 -2.72
C ARG A 394 -30.67 7.92 -2.07
N ARG A 395 -30.45 7.91 -0.75
CA ARG A 395 -29.87 9.04 -0.01
C ARG A 395 -28.34 8.98 0.03
N VAL A 396 -27.79 7.80 0.29
CA VAL A 396 -26.38 7.65 0.67
C VAL A 396 -25.47 7.30 -0.51
N ALA A 397 -26.00 6.73 -1.59
CA ALA A 397 -25.17 6.16 -2.63
C ALA A 397 -24.20 7.19 -3.25
N LYS A 398 -24.62 8.44 -3.42
CA LYS A 398 -23.75 9.53 -3.94
C LYS A 398 -22.54 9.85 -3.05
N TYR A 399 -22.58 9.47 -1.77
CA TYR A 399 -21.48 9.62 -0.81
C TYR A 399 -20.68 8.32 -0.63
N MET A 400 -21.01 7.26 -1.37
CA MET A 400 -20.28 6.00 -1.32
C MET A 400 -19.18 6.00 -2.39
N HIS A 401 -17.97 5.77 -1.93
CA HIS A 401 -16.72 5.68 -2.67
C HIS A 401 -16.10 4.27 -2.65
N HIS A 402 -16.63 3.32 -1.86
CA HIS A 402 -16.18 1.93 -1.98
C HIS A 402 -16.63 1.34 -3.33
N PRO A 403 -15.72 0.85 -4.20
CA PRO A 403 -16.05 0.47 -5.57
C PRO A 403 -17.19 -0.54 -5.70
N LEU A 404 -17.10 -1.67 -4.96
CA LEU A 404 -18.11 -2.75 -5.04
C LEU A 404 -19.46 -2.33 -4.47
N ARG A 405 -19.47 -1.70 -3.29
CA ARG A 405 -20.69 -1.29 -2.61
C ARG A 405 -21.42 -0.21 -3.41
N ARG A 406 -20.69 0.76 -3.98
CA ARG A 406 -21.23 1.79 -4.89
C ARG A 406 -21.82 1.17 -6.16
N LEU A 407 -21.09 0.25 -6.81
CA LEU A 407 -21.59 -0.46 -8.01
C LEU A 407 -22.88 -1.24 -7.72
N ARG A 408 -22.91 -1.98 -6.61
CA ARG A 408 -24.11 -2.72 -6.18
C ARG A 408 -25.27 -1.79 -5.83
N ALA A 409 -25.01 -0.67 -5.19
CA ALA A 409 -26.03 0.33 -4.89
C ALA A 409 -26.66 0.86 -6.18
N GLU A 410 -25.84 1.28 -7.15
CA GLU A 410 -26.31 1.76 -8.46
C GLU A 410 -27.08 0.69 -9.25
N LEU A 411 -26.62 -0.56 -9.19
CA LEU A 411 -27.31 -1.69 -9.82
C LEU A 411 -28.70 -1.92 -9.21
N ILE A 412 -28.79 -1.91 -7.88
CA ILE A 412 -30.06 -2.07 -7.16
C ILE A 412 -30.99 -0.90 -7.47
N LEU A 413 -30.49 0.34 -7.46
CA LEU A 413 -31.29 1.51 -7.81
C LEU A 413 -31.78 1.43 -9.26
N ALA A 414 -30.95 0.97 -10.20
CA ALA A 414 -31.36 0.77 -11.59
C ALA A 414 -32.53 -0.22 -11.72
N LEU A 415 -32.57 -1.30 -10.93
CA LEU A 415 -33.72 -2.21 -10.89
C LEU A 415 -34.98 -1.48 -10.41
N TYR A 416 -34.89 -0.78 -9.28
CA TYR A 416 -36.04 -0.12 -8.66
C TYR A 416 -36.54 1.11 -9.43
N ASP A 417 -35.69 1.71 -10.25
CA ASP A 417 -36.05 2.79 -11.17
C ASP A 417 -36.56 2.26 -12.53
N GLY A 418 -36.66 0.93 -12.70
CA GLY A 418 -37.17 0.29 -13.91
C GLY A 418 -36.22 0.36 -15.11
N ARG A 419 -34.94 0.66 -14.89
CA ARG A 419 -33.91 0.70 -15.95
C ARG A 419 -33.43 -0.68 -16.36
N ILE A 420 -33.54 -1.67 -15.47
CA ILE A 420 -33.19 -3.08 -15.73
C ILE A 420 -34.29 -4.01 -15.23
N SER A 421 -34.36 -5.21 -15.80
CA SER A 421 -35.30 -6.27 -15.40
C SER A 421 -34.75 -7.10 -14.23
N LEU A 422 -35.59 -7.98 -13.68
CA LEU A 422 -35.17 -8.98 -12.69
C LEU A 422 -34.12 -9.96 -13.25
N GLU A 423 -34.25 -10.37 -14.50
CA GLU A 423 -33.26 -11.22 -15.17
C GLU A 423 -31.91 -10.49 -15.35
N GLU A 424 -31.96 -9.20 -15.66
CA GLU A 424 -30.75 -8.40 -15.84
C GLU A 424 -30.02 -8.12 -14.53
N ILE A 425 -30.73 -7.89 -13.41
CA ILE A 425 -30.05 -7.75 -12.12
C ILE A 425 -29.39 -9.06 -11.72
N GLU A 426 -30.00 -10.22 -11.93
CA GLU A 426 -29.38 -11.52 -11.60
C GLU A 426 -28.05 -11.69 -12.34
N ARG A 427 -28.05 -11.44 -13.66
CA ARG A 427 -26.87 -11.53 -14.52
C ARG A 427 -25.76 -10.54 -14.16
N LEU A 428 -26.13 -9.30 -13.86
CA LEU A 428 -25.14 -8.26 -13.50
C LEU A 428 -24.61 -8.45 -12.07
N TYR A 429 -25.47 -8.86 -11.14
CA TYR A 429 -25.12 -9.03 -9.74
C TYR A 429 -24.15 -10.20 -9.55
N GLU A 430 -24.31 -11.29 -10.30
CA GLU A 430 -23.42 -12.46 -10.31
C GLU A 430 -21.94 -12.08 -10.46
N GLN A 431 -21.62 -11.13 -11.36
CA GLN A 431 -20.24 -10.64 -11.54
C GLN A 431 -19.66 -9.98 -10.29
N THR A 432 -20.53 -9.43 -9.44
CA THR A 432 -20.15 -8.76 -8.20
C THR A 432 -20.08 -9.72 -7.01
N GLU A 433 -20.58 -10.95 -7.14
CA GLU A 433 -20.61 -11.92 -6.05
C GLU A 433 -19.21 -12.45 -5.70
N TYR A 434 -19.13 -13.01 -4.50
CA TYR A 434 -17.94 -13.72 -4.04
C TYR A 434 -18.17 -15.22 -4.20
N GLU A 435 -17.19 -15.94 -4.74
CA GLU A 435 -17.23 -17.39 -4.84
C GLU A 435 -17.17 -18.02 -3.44
N ARG A 436 -18.15 -18.87 -3.11
CA ARG A 436 -18.22 -19.53 -1.80
C ARG A 436 -17.51 -20.88 -1.84
N GLY A 437 -16.61 -21.09 -0.88
CA GLY A 437 -15.98 -22.40 -0.69
C GLY A 437 -14.89 -22.75 -1.72
N ALA A 438 -14.48 -21.77 -2.54
CA ALA A 438 -13.39 -21.87 -3.52
C ALA A 438 -12.47 -20.63 -3.41
N PRO A 439 -11.25 -20.66 -3.99
CA PRO A 439 -10.45 -19.46 -4.20
C PRO A 439 -11.23 -18.42 -5.02
N ASP A 440 -11.21 -17.17 -4.60
CA ASP A 440 -11.94 -16.08 -5.25
C ASP A 440 -10.98 -14.92 -5.49
N VAL A 441 -10.86 -14.47 -6.73
CA VAL A 441 -9.96 -13.36 -7.12
C VAL A 441 -10.26 -12.04 -6.39
N LYS A 442 -11.46 -11.86 -5.84
CA LYS A 442 -11.84 -10.69 -5.02
C LYS A 442 -11.36 -10.82 -3.57
N ARG A 443 -10.99 -12.01 -3.10
CA ARG A 443 -10.56 -12.30 -1.72
C ARG A 443 -9.09 -12.65 -1.67
N ASN A 444 -8.34 -12.04 -0.76
CA ASN A 444 -6.96 -12.40 -0.48
C ASN A 444 -5.95 -12.18 -1.64
N HIS A 445 -6.36 -11.44 -2.69
CA HIS A 445 -5.49 -11.04 -3.80
C HIS A 445 -5.18 -9.52 -3.77
N GLY A 446 -5.33 -8.87 -2.62
CA GLY A 446 -5.03 -7.44 -2.44
C GLY A 446 -3.66 -7.02 -2.98
N LEU A 447 -2.60 -7.78 -2.68
CA LEU A 447 -1.25 -7.49 -3.18
C LEU A 447 -1.16 -7.56 -4.70
N GLU A 448 -1.77 -8.57 -5.31
CA GLU A 448 -1.75 -8.76 -6.76
C GLU A 448 -2.51 -7.66 -7.48
N ALA A 449 -3.68 -7.27 -6.95
CA ALA A 449 -4.43 -6.13 -7.46
C ALA A 449 -3.66 -4.83 -7.31
N LEU A 450 -3.04 -4.58 -6.16
CA LEU A 450 -2.23 -3.38 -5.98
C LEU A 450 -1.08 -3.31 -7.00
N VAL A 451 -0.48 -4.46 -7.35
CA VAL A 451 0.59 -4.52 -8.37
C VAL A 451 0.06 -4.29 -9.79
N LYS A 452 -1.14 -4.75 -10.11
CA LYS A 452 -1.69 -4.67 -11.47
C LYS A 452 -2.51 -3.40 -11.75
N ALA A 453 -3.25 -2.92 -10.77
CA ALA A 453 -4.19 -1.81 -10.94
C ALA A 453 -3.59 -0.46 -10.55
N ALA A 454 -2.76 -0.38 -9.50
CA ALA A 454 -2.25 0.91 -9.06
C ALA A 454 -1.01 1.35 -9.89
N PRO A 455 -0.93 2.64 -10.29
CA PRO A 455 0.34 3.28 -10.62
C PRO A 455 1.32 3.01 -9.47
N GLN A 456 2.35 2.18 -9.72
CA GLN A 456 3.34 1.81 -8.71
C GLN A 456 4.24 3.00 -8.36
N THR A 457 3.73 3.95 -7.58
CA THR A 457 4.52 5.11 -7.14
C THR A 457 4.44 5.33 -5.63
N HIS A 458 3.32 5.07 -4.95
CA HIS A 458 3.21 5.36 -3.50
C HIS A 458 3.83 4.32 -2.53
N THR A 459 4.50 3.26 -3.02
CA THR A 459 5.08 2.23 -2.16
C THR A 459 6.31 2.72 -1.39
N HIS A 460 6.09 3.25 -0.19
CA HIS A 460 7.11 3.34 0.86
C HIS A 460 7.28 1.97 1.50
N GLY A 461 7.85 1.00 0.77
CA GLY A 461 8.17 -0.31 1.34
C GLY A 461 9.13 -0.13 2.52
N VAL A 462 8.61 -0.20 3.73
CA VAL A 462 9.37 -0.40 4.97
C VAL A 462 8.99 -1.77 5.46
N TRP A 463 9.97 -2.66 5.53
CA TRP A 463 9.79 -3.95 6.20
C TRP A 463 9.65 -3.66 7.69
N VAL A 464 8.41 -3.55 8.18
CA VAL A 464 8.15 -3.49 9.62
C VAL A 464 8.07 -4.94 10.10
N GLY A 465 9.24 -5.50 10.38
CA GLY A 465 9.31 -6.65 11.27
C GLY A 465 8.82 -6.18 12.63
N LEU A 466 7.57 -6.48 12.95
CA LEU A 466 7.11 -6.44 14.33
C LEU A 466 7.83 -7.58 15.04
N SER A 467 8.97 -7.26 15.66
CA SER A 467 9.41 -7.99 16.85
C SER A 467 8.30 -7.86 17.89
N ASP A 468 7.94 -9.00 18.47
CA ASP A 468 6.85 -9.24 19.43
C ASP A 468 6.68 -8.16 20.52
#